data_AF-A0AA90GLI7-F1
#
_entry.id   AF-A0AA90GLI7-F1
#
_cell.length_a   1.000
_cell.length_b   1.000
_cell.length_c   1.000
_cell.angle_alpha   90.00
_cell.angle_beta   90.00
_cell.angle_gamma   90.00
#
_symmetry.space_group_name_H-M   'P 1'
#
loop_
_entity.id
_entity.type
_entity.pdbx_description
1 polymer ?
#
loop_
_entity_poly.entity_id
_entity_poly.type
_entity_poly.pdbx_seq_one_letter_code
_entity_poly.pdbx_strand_id
1 'polypeptide(L)' 'ETLGRTEAARQLEMSVKTLDNWVNASRNGQPLSSPDRRAITREDSELARLRAENAELKLEREILKKAAVFFAKESR' A
#
# COMPACT_ATOMS: atom_id res chain seq x y z
N GLU A 1 31.49 16.86 -15.98
CA GLU A 1 30.42 17.88 -15.85
C GLU A 1 29.62 17.58 -14.60
N THR A 2 29.25 18.59 -13.80
CA THR A 2 28.34 18.40 -12.67
C THR A 2 26.91 18.42 -13.18
N LEU A 3 26.21 17.29 -13.10
CA LEU A 3 24.80 17.19 -13.51
C LEU A 3 23.93 18.03 -12.58
N GLY A 4 23.09 18.91 -13.15
CA GLY A 4 22.11 19.68 -12.38
C GLY A 4 21.02 18.76 -11.79
N ARG A 5 20.46 19.14 -10.63
CA ARG A 5 19.48 18.29 -9.90
C ARG A 5 18.23 17.95 -10.73
N THR A 6 17.74 18.89 -11.54
CA THR A 6 16.59 18.66 -12.43
C THR A 6 16.89 17.58 -13.47
N GLU A 7 18.06 17.65 -14.10
CA GLU A 7 18.46 16.67 -15.12
C GLU A 7 18.73 15.30 -14.49
N ALA A 8 19.36 15.28 -13.32
CA ALA A 8 19.55 14.05 -12.55
C ALA A 8 18.21 13.38 -12.18
N ALA A 9 17.22 14.15 -11.72
CA ALA A 9 15.90 13.63 -11.39
C ALA A 9 15.17 13.07 -12.61
N ARG A 10 15.31 13.73 -13.77
CA ARG A 10 14.75 13.28 -15.05
C ARG A 10 15.36 11.94 -15.49
N GLN A 11 16.68 11.79 -15.39
CA GLN A 11 17.37 10.54 -15.74
C GLN A 11 17.01 9.38 -14.80
N LEU A 12 16.68 9.68 -13.55
CA LEU A 12 16.25 8.71 -12.55
C LEU A 12 14.73 8.50 -12.50
N GLU A 13 13.98 9.11 -13.43
CA GLU A 13 12.52 9.03 -13.53
C GLU A 13 11.80 9.34 -12.21
N MET A 14 12.33 10.29 -11.43
CA MET A 14 11.77 10.68 -10.14
C MET A 14 11.47 12.18 -10.08
N SER A 15 10.65 12.56 -9.10
CA SER A 15 10.40 13.98 -8.88
C SER A 15 11.67 14.69 -8.42
N VAL A 16 11.89 15.91 -8.92
CA VAL A 16 13.01 16.77 -8.49
C VAL A 16 12.98 16.98 -6.97
N LYS A 17 11.78 17.11 -6.39
CA LYS A 17 11.56 17.25 -4.95
C LYS A 17 12.04 16.03 -4.16
N THR A 18 11.82 14.82 -4.68
CA THR A 18 12.31 13.58 -4.07
C THR A 18 13.83 13.57 -4.04
N LEU A 19 14.46 13.88 -5.17
CA LEU A 19 15.92 13.92 -5.27
C LEU A 19 16.51 15.01 -4.37
N ASP A 20 15.91 16.20 -4.33
CA ASP A 20 16.32 17.30 -3.45
C ASP A 20 16.28 16.90 -1.97
N ASN A 21 15.18 16.26 -1.56
CA ASN A 21 15.04 15.76 -0.19
C ASN A 21 16.14 14.76 0.16
N TRP A 22 16.46 13.83 -0.74
CA TRP A 22 17.52 12.84 -0.53
C TRP A 22 18.91 13.47 -0.46
N VAL A 23 19.22 14.41 -1.35
CA VAL A 23 20.51 15.11 -1.35
C VAL A 23 20.67 15.92 -0.06
N ASN A 24 19.62 16.62 0.38
CA ASN A 24 19.65 17.39 1.62
C ASN A 24 19.77 16.48 2.85
N ALA A 25 19.03 15.36 2.89
CA ALA A 25 19.14 14.38 3.97
C ALA A 25 20.55 13.78 4.04
N SER A 26 21.13 13.38 2.91
CA SER A 26 22.50 12.86 2.83
C SER A 26 23.54 13.87 3.33
N ARG A 27 23.44 15.14 2.93
CA ARG A 27 24.34 16.21 3.39
C ARG A 27 24.25 16.48 4.89
N ASN A 28 23.06 16.32 5.45
CA ASN A 28 22.78 16.56 6.86
C ASN A 28 22.99 15.30 7.73
N GLY A 29 23.55 14.21 7.17
CA GLY A 29 23.73 12.94 7.87
C GLY A 29 22.43 12.28 8.32
N GLN A 30 21.30 12.66 7.72
CA GLN A 30 19.98 12.13 8.05
C GLN A 30 19.73 10.81 7.29
N PRO A 31 18.99 9.86 7.87
CA PRO A 31 18.53 8.68 7.16
C PRO A 31 17.73 9.06 5.90
N LEU A 32 17.99 8.37 4.78
CA LEU A 32 17.21 8.54 3.54
C LEU A 32 15.83 7.86 3.60
N SER A 33 15.56 7.12 4.68
CA SER A 33 14.25 6.58 5.00
C SER A 33 13.35 7.67 5.55
N SER A 34 12.07 7.68 5.15
CA SER A 34 11.07 8.49 5.84
C SER A 34 11.03 8.07 7.32
N PRO A 35 11.07 9.02 8.28
CA PRO A 35 10.92 8.71 9.71
C PRO A 35 9.62 7.95 10.00
N ASP A 36 8.58 8.20 9.20
CA ASP A 36 7.25 7.61 9.37
C ASP A 36 7.06 6.28 8.63
N ARG A 37 7.96 5.89 7.71
CA ARG A 37 7.92 4.53 7.13
C ARG A 37 8.68 3.58 8.05
N ARG A 38 7.98 3.04 9.03
CA ARG A 38 8.43 1.80 9.68
C ARG A 38 8.37 0.66 8.67
N ALA A 39 9.32 -0.27 8.77
CA ALA A 39 9.29 -1.49 7.99
C ALA A 39 7.99 -2.25 8.26
N ILE A 40 7.36 -2.77 7.21
CA ILE A 40 6.18 -3.63 7.34
C ILE A 40 6.59 -4.86 8.15
N THR A 41 5.94 -5.07 9.28
CA THR A 41 6.21 -6.22 10.14
C THR A 41 5.51 -7.47 9.61
N ARG A 42 5.94 -8.65 10.07
CA ARG A 42 5.24 -9.90 9.74
C ARG A 42 3.79 -9.85 10.25
N GLU A 43 3.58 -9.24 11.40
CA GLU A 43 2.29 -9.03 12.03
C GLU A 43 1.39 -8.14 11.17
N ASP A 44 1.92 -7.05 10.60
CA ASP A 44 1.18 -6.18 9.68
C ASP A 44 0.74 -6.92 8.41
N SER A 45 1.63 -7.77 7.87
CA SER A 45 1.33 -8.57 6.68
C SER A 45 0.24 -9.62 6.94
N GLU A 46 0.29 -10.28 8.10
CA GLU A 46 -0.70 -11.27 8.51
C GLU A 46 -2.05 -10.59 8.80
N LEU A 47 -2.03 -9.42 9.44
CA LEU A 47 -3.24 -8.63 9.68
C LEU A 47 -3.91 -8.21 8.36
N ALA A 48 -3.14 -7.80 7.36
CA ALA A 48 -3.66 -7.45 6.05
C ALA A 48 -4.29 -8.66 5.35
N ARG A 49 -3.63 -9.83 5.39
CA ARG A 49 -4.15 -11.09 4.86
C ARG A 49 -5.47 -11.49 5.53
N LEU A 50 -5.50 -11.50 6.87
CA LEU A 50 -6.69 -11.88 7.63
C LEU A 50 -7.87 -10.94 7.37
N ARG A 51 -7.62 -9.64 7.17
CA ARG A 51 -8.66 -8.67 6.79
C ARG A 51 -9.23 -8.95 5.39
N ALA A 52 -8.37 -9.32 4.44
CA ALA A 52 -8.82 -9.69 3.09
C ALA A 52 -9.68 -10.96 3.13
N GLU A 53 -9.22 -12.01 3.80
CA GLU A 53 -9.96 -13.27 3.96
C GLU A 53 -11.29 -13.05 4.69
N ASN A 54 -11.31 -12.23 5.74
CA ASN A 54 -12.55 -11.91 6.46
C ASN A 54 -13.56 -11.16 5.59
N ALA A 55 -13.09 -10.30 4.69
CA ALA A 55 -13.96 -9.57 3.75
C ALA A 55 -14.57 -10.52 2.71
N GLU A 56 -13.78 -11.44 2.18
CA GLU A 56 -14.23 -12.49 1.24
C GLU A 56 -15.28 -13.40 1.89
N LEU A 57 -14.98 -13.95 3.07
CA LEU A 57 -15.91 -14.81 3.81
C LEU A 57 -17.24 -14.09 4.14
N LYS A 58 -17.18 -12.80 4.48
CA LYS A 58 -18.40 -12.00 4.70
C LYS A 58 -19.24 -11.88 3.43
N LEU A 59 -18.60 -11.65 2.29
CA LEU A 59 -19.28 -11.56 1.00
C LEU A 59 -19.95 -12.89 0.64
N GLU A 60 -19.22 -14.00 0.72
CA GLU A 60 -19.75 -15.35 0.46
C GLU A 60 -20.94 -15.67 1.34
N ARG A 61 -20.83 -15.39 2.65
CA ARG A 61 -21.92 -15.60 3.60
C ARG A 61 -23.16 -14.77 3.27
N GLU A 62 -23.02 -13.53 2.80
CA GLU A 62 -24.16 -12.74 2.37
C GLU A 62 -24.78 -13.23 1.05
N ILE A 63 -23.98 -13.76 0.12
CA ILE A 63 -24.50 -14.42 -1.09
C ILE A 63 -25.33 -15.65 -0.72
N LEU A 64 -24.80 -16.52 0.15
CA LEU A 64 -25.50 -17.73 0.60
C LEU A 64 -26.81 -17.42 1.30
N LYS A 65 -26.85 -16.38 2.13
CA LYS A 65 -28.10 -15.92 2.75
C LYS A 65 -29.13 -15.46 1.74
N LYS A 66 -28.72 -14.65 0.75
CA LYS A 66 -29.63 -14.18 -0.30
C LYS A 66 -30.18 -15.35 -1.11
N ALA A 67 -29.33 -16.33 -1.43
CA ALA A 67 -29.74 -17.56 -2.09
C ALA A 67 -30.75 -18.35 -1.25
N ALA A 68 -30.48 -18.55 0.05
CA ALA A 68 -31.41 -19.26 0.94
C ALA A 68 -32.79 -18.59 1.01
N VAL A 69 -32.85 -17.25 1.09
CA VAL A 69 -34.11 -16.50 1.07
C VAL A 69 -34.84 -16.64 -0.27
N PHE A 70 -34.11 -16.60 -1.39
CA PHE A 70 -34.69 -16.80 -2.72
C PHE A 70 -35.34 -18.18 -2.85
N PHE A 71 -34.59 -19.25 -2.53
CA PHE A 71 -35.09 -20.62 -2.63
C PHE A 71 -36.27 -20.90 -1.69
N ALA A 72 -36.26 -20.34 -0.48
CA ALA A 72 -37.38 -20.48 0.45
C ALA A 72 -38.68 -19.83 -0.06
N LYS A 73 -38.59 -18.77 -0.88
CA LYS A 73 -39.75 -18.13 -1.52
C LYS A 73 -40.29 -18.92 -2.70
N GLU A 74 -39.41 -19.52 -3.51
CA GLU A 74 -39.78 -20.31 -4.69
C GLU A 74 -40.36 -21.69 -4.34
N SER A 75 -40.05 -22.22 -3.15
CA SER A 75 -40.54 -23.52 -2.69
C SER A 75 -41.97 -23.49 -2.11
N ARG A 76 -42.68 -22.36 -2.23
CA ARG A 76 -44.04 -22.16 -1.72
C ARG A 76 -45.05 -22.10 -2.85
#